data_AF-A0A4V6E270-F1
#
_entry.id   AF-A0A4V6E270-F1
#
_cell.length_a   1.000
_cell.length_b   1.000
_cell.length_c   1.000
_cell.angle_alpha   90.00
_cell.angle_beta   90.00
_cell.angle_gamma   90.00
#
_symmetry.space_group_name_H-M   'P 1'
#
loop_
_entity.id
_entity.type
_entity.pdbx_description
1 polymer ?
#
loop_
_entity_poly.entity_id
_entity_poly.type
_entity_poly.pdbx_seq_one_letter_code
_entity_poly.pdbx_strand_id
1 'polypeptide(L)'
;VAAERAPTNAHLKRDPFDARVVAVGDPEASGLFDRVVPLSSPDAGSEANPIVTDLSSDSGKGPWWRRPMAFDAAATSRLLARIDRP
;
A
#
# COMPACT_ATOMS: atom_id res chain seq x y z
N VAL A 1 -16.96 -7.77 13.82
CA VAL A 1 -15.66 -7.47 14.48
C VAL A 1 -14.48 -7.67 13.51
N ALA A 2 -13.28 -7.13 13.79
CA ALA A 2 -12.11 -7.24 12.88
C ALA A 2 -11.80 -8.69 12.45
N ALA A 3 -12.02 -9.66 13.34
CA ALA A 3 -11.86 -11.09 13.07
C ALA A 3 -12.79 -11.62 11.96
N GLU A 4 -14.03 -11.11 11.86
CA GLU A 4 -14.97 -11.52 10.80
C GLU A 4 -14.58 -10.94 9.44
N ARG A 5 -13.96 -9.76 9.42
CA ARG A 5 -13.67 -9.00 8.19
C ARG A 5 -12.28 -9.30 7.62
N ALA A 6 -11.36 -9.80 8.44
CA ALA A 6 -10.01 -10.17 8.03
C ALA A 6 -9.53 -11.45 8.76
N PRO A 7 -10.23 -12.59 8.60
CA PRO A 7 -10.05 -13.79 9.45
C PRO A 7 -8.65 -14.40 9.39
N THR A 8 -7.86 -14.07 8.37
CA THR A 8 -6.50 -14.59 8.16
C THR A 8 -5.41 -13.63 8.66
N ASN A 9 -5.76 -12.45 9.18
CA ASN A 9 -4.78 -11.45 9.62
C ASN A 9 -3.91 -11.98 10.79
N ALA A 10 -2.59 -11.85 10.66
CA ALA A 10 -1.64 -12.35 11.65
C ALA A 10 -1.79 -11.71 13.04
N HIS A 11 -2.19 -10.44 13.10
CA HIS A 11 -2.38 -9.74 14.38
C HIS A 11 -3.53 -10.31 15.20
N LEU A 12 -4.54 -10.92 14.57
CA LEU A 12 -5.63 -11.59 15.29
C LEU A 12 -5.16 -12.81 16.11
N LYS A 13 -3.98 -13.35 15.80
CA LYS A 13 -3.40 -14.51 16.51
C LYS A 13 -2.53 -14.09 17.71
N ARG A 14 -2.35 -12.78 17.95
CA ARG A 14 -1.52 -12.26 19.04
C ARG A 14 -2.37 -12.00 20.28
N ASP A 15 -1.81 -12.30 21.44
CA ASP A 15 -2.42 -12.02 22.75
C ASP A 15 -1.38 -11.28 23.64
N PRO A 16 -1.57 -9.97 23.92
CA PRO A 16 -2.71 -9.16 23.51
C PRO A 16 -2.69 -8.81 22.01
N PHE A 17 -3.87 -8.52 21.46
CA PHE A 17 -4.01 -7.92 20.13
C PHE A 17 -3.26 -6.59 20.07
N ASP A 18 -2.36 -6.43 19.10
CA ASP A 18 -1.39 -5.33 19.06
C ASP A 18 -1.58 -4.39 17.85
N ALA A 19 -2.54 -4.67 16.97
CA ALA A 19 -2.83 -3.78 15.84
C ALA A 19 -3.74 -2.63 16.29
N ARG A 20 -3.33 -1.40 15.95
CA ARG A 20 -4.15 -0.21 16.21
C ARG A 20 -5.41 -0.17 15.34
N VAL A 21 -5.30 -0.63 14.09
CA VAL A 21 -6.38 -0.63 13.07
C VAL A 21 -6.20 -1.86 12.17
N VAL A 22 -7.31 -2.43 11.69
CA VAL A 22 -7.34 -3.41 10.60
C VAL A 22 -7.99 -2.76 9.38
N ALA A 23 -7.23 -2.63 8.29
CA ALA A 23 -7.76 -2.20 7.00
C ALA A 23 -8.25 -3.42 6.22
N VAL A 24 -9.47 -3.33 5.68
CA VAL A 24 -10.08 -4.37 4.85
C VAL A 24 -10.46 -3.73 3.54
N GLY A 25 -9.98 -4.30 2.44
CA GLY A 25 -10.32 -3.84 1.10
C GLY A 25 -11.81 -4.02 0.80
N ASP A 26 -12.31 -3.24 -0.15
CA ASP A 26 -13.59 -3.50 -0.80
C ASP A 26 -13.44 -4.74 -1.70
N PRO A 27 -14.20 -5.83 -1.51
CA PRO A 27 -14.04 -7.04 -2.32
C PRO A 27 -14.32 -6.82 -3.82
N GLU A 28 -15.09 -5.80 -4.19
CA GLU A 28 -15.42 -5.49 -5.59
C GLU A 28 -14.41 -4.53 -6.23
N ALA A 29 -13.61 -3.80 -5.43
CA ALA A 29 -12.70 -2.77 -5.92
C ALA A 29 -11.23 -2.96 -5.51
N SER A 30 -10.93 -3.81 -4.53
CA SER A 30 -9.59 -4.08 -4.01
C SER A 30 -9.10 -5.45 -4.47
N GLY A 31 -7.97 -5.47 -5.17
CA GLY A 31 -7.38 -6.69 -5.71
C GLY A 31 -5.86 -6.64 -5.73
N LEU A 32 -5.26 -7.77 -6.10
CA LEU A 32 -3.83 -7.84 -6.40
C LEU A 32 -3.58 -7.34 -7.81
N PHE A 33 -2.41 -6.75 -8.06
CA PHE A 33 -1.96 -6.49 -9.42
C PHE A 33 -1.47 -7.78 -10.08
N ASP A 34 -1.78 -7.98 -11.35
CA ASP A 34 -1.30 -9.12 -12.15
C ASP A 34 0.20 -9.02 -12.47
N ARG A 35 0.81 -7.85 -12.25
CA ARG A 35 2.22 -7.59 -12.47
C ARG A 35 2.86 -6.88 -11.29
N VAL A 36 4.18 -7.04 -11.19
CA VAL A 36 4.98 -6.26 -10.26
C VAL A 36 4.95 -4.79 -10.68
N VAL A 37 4.56 -3.92 -9.75
CA VAL A 37 4.66 -2.46 -9.90
C VAL A 37 5.89 -1.99 -9.13
N PRO A 38 6.99 -1.61 -9.82
CA PRO A 38 8.17 -1.13 -9.14
C PRO A 38 7.87 0.21 -8.47
N LEU A 39 8.09 0.29 -7.16
CA LEU A 39 7.97 1.51 -6.35
C LEU A 39 9.33 2.13 -6.00
N SER A 40 10.42 1.45 -6.38
CA SER A 40 11.77 1.95 -6.27
C SER A 40 12.27 2.57 -7.58
N SER A 41 13.39 3.28 -7.49
CA SER A 41 14.25 3.58 -8.64
C SER A 41 14.65 2.29 -9.37
N PRO A 42 14.80 2.30 -10.71
CA PRO A 42 15.28 1.14 -11.47
C PRO A 42 16.73 0.76 -11.16
N ASP A 43 17.55 1.73 -10.68
CA ASP A 43 18.98 1.50 -10.46
C ASP A 43 19.27 0.73 -9.16
N ALA A 44 18.44 0.92 -8.12
CA ALA A 44 18.56 0.26 -6.83
C ALA A 44 17.20 0.19 -6.10
N GLY A 45 16.92 -0.93 -5.44
CA GLY A 45 15.66 -1.17 -4.73
C GLY A 45 15.47 -0.38 -3.42
N SER A 46 16.45 0.43 -3.01
CA SER A 46 16.40 1.21 -1.76
C SER A 46 15.76 2.59 -1.93
N GLU A 47 15.94 3.21 -3.10
CA GLU A 47 15.46 4.56 -3.37
C GLU A 47 14.02 4.52 -3.89
N ALA A 48 13.17 5.38 -3.35
CA ALA A 48 11.77 5.51 -3.79
C ALA A 48 11.68 6.20 -5.16
N ASN A 49 10.69 5.84 -5.97
CA ASN A 49 10.41 6.54 -7.23
C ASN A 49 9.34 7.64 -7.06
N PRO A 50 9.09 8.45 -8.10
CA PRO A 50 8.13 9.56 -8.04
C PRO A 50 6.70 9.18 -7.64
N ILE A 51 6.27 7.92 -7.86
CA ILE A 51 4.95 7.48 -7.37
C ILE A 51 4.90 7.58 -5.85
N VAL A 52 5.96 7.13 -5.18
CA VAL A 52 6.04 7.15 -3.73
C VAL A 52 6.25 8.57 -3.23
N THR A 53 7.23 9.30 -3.77
CA THR A 53 7.63 10.61 -3.23
C THR A 53 6.65 11.74 -3.54
N ASP A 54 6.02 11.71 -4.72
CA ASP A 54 5.26 12.87 -5.22
C ASP A 54 3.75 12.66 -5.08
N LEU A 55 3.28 11.41 -5.07
CA LEU A 55 1.85 11.09 -5.11
C LEU A 55 1.31 10.52 -3.78
N SER A 56 2.17 9.95 -2.93
CA SER A 56 1.73 9.28 -1.71
C SER A 56 1.78 10.18 -0.47
N SER A 57 1.19 9.69 0.63
CA SER A 57 1.31 10.30 1.96
C SER A 57 2.73 10.24 2.55
N ASP A 58 3.67 9.56 1.89
CA ASP A 58 5.07 9.53 2.28
C ASP A 58 5.86 10.65 1.59
N SER A 59 6.53 11.48 2.38
CA SER A 59 7.31 12.64 1.91
C SER A 59 8.82 12.35 1.88
N GLY A 60 9.23 11.06 1.84
CA GLY A 60 10.63 10.65 1.90
C GLY A 60 11.24 10.73 3.30
N LYS A 61 10.41 10.77 4.36
CA LYS A 61 10.85 10.94 5.77
C LYS A 61 11.14 9.60 6.46
N GLY A 62 11.83 8.71 5.76
CA GLY A 62 12.26 7.41 6.28
C GLY A 62 11.96 6.26 5.31
N PRO A 63 12.09 5.01 5.79
CA PRO A 63 11.86 3.84 4.96
C PRO A 63 10.39 3.76 4.51
N TRP A 64 10.14 4.07 3.24
CA TRP A 64 8.80 4.18 2.63
C TRP A 64 7.98 2.88 2.69
N TRP A 65 8.64 1.73 2.89
CA TRP A 65 8.00 0.41 3.05
C TRP A 65 7.51 0.11 4.48
N ARG A 66 7.70 1.01 5.45
CA ARG A 66 7.31 0.75 6.86
C ARG A 66 5.90 1.22 7.21
N ARG A 67 5.22 1.95 6.33
CA ARG A 67 3.89 2.51 6.59
C ARG A 67 2.97 2.24 5.40
N PRO A 68 1.66 2.07 5.63
CA PRO A 68 0.69 2.12 4.54
C PRO A 68 0.82 3.45 3.79
N MET A 69 1.00 3.38 2.47
CA MET A 69 0.98 4.54 1.59
C MET A 69 -0.46 4.87 1.24
N ALA A 70 -0.88 6.10 1.51
CA ALA A 70 -2.18 6.61 1.09
C ALA A 70 -2.01 7.54 -0.11
N PHE A 71 -2.98 7.54 -1.02
CA PHE A 71 -3.05 8.43 -2.17
C PHE A 71 -4.39 9.15 -2.12
N ASP A 72 -4.41 10.45 -2.40
CA ASP A 72 -5.67 11.15 -2.61
C ASP A 72 -6.32 10.71 -3.94
N ALA A 73 -7.52 11.22 -4.25
CA ALA A 73 -8.25 10.84 -5.45
C ALA A 73 -7.50 11.17 -6.76
N ALA A 74 -6.80 12.31 -6.82
CA ALA A 74 -6.06 12.73 -8.01
C ALA A 74 -4.79 11.88 -8.19
N ALA A 75 -4.07 11.65 -7.09
CA ALA A 75 -2.91 10.79 -7.03
C ALA A 75 -3.25 9.32 -7.37
N THR A 76 -4.39 8.82 -6.90
CA THR A 76 -4.90 7.48 -7.23
C THR A 76 -5.14 7.35 -8.72
N SER A 77 -5.82 8.33 -9.34
CA SER A 77 -6.04 8.33 -10.79
C SER A 77 -4.72 8.30 -11.58
N ARG A 78 -3.70 9.06 -11.14
CA ARG A 78 -2.37 9.07 -11.77
C ARG A 78 -1.62 7.76 -11.58
N LEU A 79 -1.72 7.16 -10.41
CA LEU A 79 -1.12 5.86 -10.10
C LEU A 79 -1.70 4.77 -11.00
N LEU A 80 -3.03 4.67 -11.09
CA LEU A 80 -3.71 3.70 -11.95
C LEU A 80 -3.30 3.88 -13.43
N ALA A 81 -3.33 5.11 -13.95
CA ALA A 81 -2.90 5.40 -15.32
C ALA A 81 -1.43 5.05 -15.60
N ARG A 82 -0.56 5.01 -14.57
CA ARG A 82 0.84 4.59 -14.71
C ARG A 82 1.00 3.08 -14.65
N ILE A 83 0.16 2.39 -13.87
CA ILE A 83 0.15 0.94 -13.73
C ILE A 83 -0.44 0.28 -14.98
N ASP A 84 -1.48 0.86 -15.56
CA ASP A 84 -2.17 0.33 -16.75
C ASP A 84 -1.36 0.49 -18.05
N ARG A 85 -0.24 1.23 -18.03
CA ARG A 85 0.66 1.30 -19.18
C ARG A 85 1.34 -0.05 -19.39
N PRO A 86 1.30 -0.63 -20.59
CA PRO A 86 1.95 -1.90 -20.89
C PRO A 86 3.44 -1.87 -20.51
#